data_AF-A0A0N4W4G9-F1
#
_entry.id   AF-A0A0N4W4G9-F1
#
_cell.length_a   1.000
_cell.length_b   1.000
_cell.length_c   1.000
_cell.angle_alpha   90.00
_cell.angle_beta   90.00
_cell.angle_gamma   90.00
#
_symmetry.space_group_name_H-M   'P 1'
#
loop_
_entity.id
_entity.type
_entity.pdbx_description
1 polymer ?
#
loop_
_entity_poly.entity_id
_entity_poly.type
_entity_poly.pdbx_seq_one_letter_code
_entity_poly.pdbx_strand_id
1 'polypeptide(L)'
;MILLLVVSLVVSANAAAQYSDSLARNFMFPLSAAAYSNNPQKCLDRLFPNSTVFRQVHVRCDAFKKDNCSGFTAVLHPQKAIVLSFRGTMRLSQLLAEIMKTIFVQLVNSSVLFDSLSINSANDGFDNYFRIWSAGMNNDFYALREMYPDYEIWVTGHSLGGSIASLAASYLIGSRSANSSQIKLITFGQPRTGNAHFSENHNKQLEYSFRVTHWRDIVPHIPLGPIGGYYHHRQEAFYKSKMDPHEVKICSEGEALECSDGLWFAASIYEHTHYFGKHVSTYGVSGCVKSGLPFHPSDTPLDMFEVMPE
;
A
#
# COMPACT_ATOMS: atom_id res chain seq x y z
N MET A 1 25.36 -58.24 11.54
CA MET A 1 24.62 -57.42 10.55
C MET A 1 24.22 -56.12 11.24
N ILE A 2 24.98 -55.05 11.02
CA ILE A 2 24.75 -53.75 11.67
C ILE A 2 23.69 -53.00 10.84
N LEU A 3 22.56 -52.69 11.46
CA LEU A 3 21.45 -51.97 10.85
C LEU A 3 21.78 -50.46 10.86
N LEU A 4 22.14 -49.91 9.70
CA LEU A 4 22.34 -48.47 9.50
C LEU A 4 20.98 -47.77 9.44
N LEU A 5 20.60 -47.12 10.54
CA LEU A 5 19.50 -46.16 10.58
C LEU A 5 19.92 -44.87 9.87
N VAL A 6 19.47 -44.70 8.63
CA VAL A 6 19.58 -43.44 7.90
C VAL A 6 18.50 -42.49 8.42
N VAL A 7 18.87 -41.63 9.37
CA VAL A 7 18.04 -40.50 9.79
C VAL A 7 18.08 -39.47 8.65
N SER A 8 17.02 -39.44 7.86
CA SER A 8 16.83 -38.42 6.84
C SER A 8 16.42 -37.12 7.52
N LEU A 9 17.38 -36.20 7.68
CA LEU A 9 17.11 -34.80 8.04
C LEU A 9 16.33 -34.16 6.89
N VAL A 10 15.01 -34.06 7.04
CA VAL A 10 14.18 -33.22 6.17
C VAL A 10 14.48 -31.77 6.54
N VAL A 11 15.48 -31.18 5.88
CA VAL A 11 15.66 -29.73 5.86
C VAL A 11 14.51 -29.19 5.00
N SER A 12 13.44 -28.76 5.67
CA SER A 12 12.38 -28.00 5.00
C SER A 12 12.99 -26.65 4.64
N ALA A 13 13.47 -26.52 3.40
CA ALA A 13 13.76 -25.22 2.83
C ALA A 13 12.43 -24.47 2.77
N ASN A 14 12.23 -23.49 3.66
CA ASN A 14 11.15 -22.53 3.51
C ASN A 14 11.37 -21.83 2.16
N ALA A 15 10.61 -22.24 1.15
CA ALA A 15 10.60 -21.54 -0.13
C ALA A 15 10.16 -20.10 0.16
N ALA A 16 10.98 -19.13 -0.25
CA ALA A 16 10.59 -17.73 -0.14
C ALA A 16 9.24 -17.53 -0.83
N ALA A 17 8.33 -16.78 -0.21
CA ALA A 17 7.03 -16.48 -0.78
C ALA A 17 7.20 -15.92 -2.20
N GLN A 18 6.47 -16.47 -3.17
CA GLN A 18 6.53 -16.04 -4.56
C GLN A 18 5.47 -14.97 -4.83
N TYR A 19 5.90 -13.87 -5.46
CA TYR A 19 4.98 -12.82 -5.90
C TYR A 19 3.95 -13.36 -6.91
N SER A 20 2.71 -12.90 -6.80
CA SER A 20 1.63 -13.23 -7.72
C SER A 20 1.03 -11.96 -8.31
N ASP A 21 1.31 -11.70 -9.61
CA ASP A 21 0.69 -10.60 -10.36
C ASP A 21 -0.84 -10.73 -10.34
N SER A 22 -1.37 -11.95 -10.49
CA SER A 22 -2.81 -12.17 -10.50
C SER A 22 -3.47 -11.83 -9.16
N LEU A 23 -2.84 -12.15 -8.03
CA LEU A 23 -3.31 -11.74 -6.70
C LEU A 23 -3.26 -10.21 -6.55
N ALA A 24 -2.13 -9.60 -6.92
CA ALA A 24 -1.95 -8.16 -6.81
C ALA A 24 -2.95 -7.39 -7.69
N ARG A 25 -3.05 -7.75 -8.97
CA ARG A 25 -3.83 -7.04 -10.00
C ARG A 25 -5.33 -7.25 -9.87
N ASN A 26 -5.77 -8.48 -9.59
CA ASN A 26 -7.19 -8.83 -9.65
C ASN A 26 -7.88 -8.75 -8.29
N PHE A 27 -7.14 -8.75 -7.18
CA PHE A 27 -7.71 -8.73 -5.83
C PHE A 27 -7.21 -7.55 -5.00
N MET A 28 -5.91 -7.50 -4.69
CA MET A 28 -5.38 -6.50 -3.77
C MET A 28 -5.51 -5.07 -4.30
N PHE A 29 -5.27 -4.86 -5.60
CA PHE A 29 -5.39 -3.53 -6.20
C PHE A 29 -6.83 -3.01 -6.22
N PRO A 30 -7.85 -3.76 -6.70
CA PRO A 30 -9.24 -3.30 -6.59
C PRO A 30 -9.69 -3.06 -5.15
N LEU A 31 -9.28 -3.88 -4.19
CA LEU A 31 -9.57 -3.65 -2.77
C LEU A 31 -8.94 -2.34 -2.28
N SER A 32 -7.66 -2.11 -2.60
CA SER A 32 -6.98 -0.85 -2.30
C SER A 32 -7.62 0.36 -2.97
N ALA A 33 -8.10 0.23 -4.21
CA ALA A 33 -8.81 1.28 -4.91
C ALA A 33 -10.18 1.55 -4.27
N ALA A 34 -10.92 0.51 -3.88
CA ALA A 34 -12.24 0.62 -3.26
C ALA A 34 -12.21 1.49 -1.99
N ALA A 35 -11.09 1.53 -1.27
CA ALA A 35 -10.93 2.37 -0.07
C ALA A 35 -11.10 3.88 -0.36
N TYR A 36 -10.94 4.32 -1.62
CA TYR A 36 -11.21 5.70 -2.04
C TYR A 36 -12.69 6.04 -2.19
N SER A 37 -13.56 5.03 -2.30
CA SER A 37 -15.02 5.21 -2.39
C SER A 37 -15.63 5.46 -1.01
N ASN A 38 -16.76 6.17 -0.96
CA ASN A 38 -17.63 6.23 0.23
C ASN A 38 -18.56 5.00 0.33
N ASN A 39 -18.53 4.12 -0.68
CA ASN A 39 -19.26 2.86 -0.69
C ASN A 39 -18.39 1.78 -1.40
N PRO A 40 -17.41 1.20 -0.68
CA PRO A 40 -16.56 0.13 -1.21
C PRO A 40 -17.34 -1.14 -1.59
N GLN A 41 -18.53 -1.37 -1.02
CA GLN A 41 -19.38 -2.52 -1.36
C GLN A 41 -19.68 -2.59 -2.85
N LYS A 42 -19.86 -1.45 -3.54
CA LYS A 42 -20.06 -1.43 -5.00
C LYS A 42 -18.93 -2.09 -5.79
N CYS A 43 -17.68 -1.92 -5.33
CA CYS A 43 -16.52 -2.59 -5.96
C CYS A 43 -16.53 -4.09 -5.66
N LEU A 44 -16.85 -4.45 -4.41
CA LEU A 44 -16.93 -5.84 -3.95
C LEU A 44 -18.03 -6.62 -4.67
N ASP A 45 -19.25 -6.09 -4.75
CA ASP A 45 -20.38 -6.69 -5.48
C ASP A 45 -20.03 -7.00 -6.93
N ARG A 46 -19.25 -6.11 -7.56
CA ARG A 46 -18.89 -6.22 -8.97
C ARG A 46 -17.80 -7.23 -9.24
N LEU A 47 -16.79 -7.30 -8.37
CA LEU A 47 -15.56 -8.06 -8.64
C LEU A 47 -15.44 -9.35 -7.83
N PHE A 48 -16.07 -9.40 -6.66
CA PHE A 48 -15.93 -10.46 -5.69
C PHE A 48 -17.33 -10.92 -5.26
N PRO A 49 -18.02 -11.76 -6.06
CA PRO A 49 -19.35 -12.23 -5.71
C PRO A 49 -19.31 -12.95 -4.36
N ASN A 50 -20.38 -12.80 -3.56
CA ASN A 50 -20.44 -13.31 -2.18
C ASN A 50 -19.35 -12.72 -1.27
N SER A 51 -19.19 -11.39 -1.30
CA SER A 51 -18.32 -10.66 -0.39
C SER A 51 -19.05 -9.48 0.24
N THR A 52 -18.66 -9.12 1.46
CA THR A 52 -19.36 -8.12 2.27
C THR A 52 -18.37 -7.21 2.95
N VAL A 53 -18.52 -5.90 2.76
CA VAL A 53 -17.91 -4.86 3.60
C VAL A 53 -18.65 -4.85 4.93
N PHE A 54 -17.93 -5.08 6.01
CA PHE A 54 -18.51 -5.08 7.34
C PHE A 54 -18.65 -3.64 7.88
N ARG A 55 -17.59 -2.84 7.71
CA ARG A 55 -17.60 -1.41 8.03
C ARG A 55 -16.58 -0.66 7.20
N GLN A 56 -16.91 0.58 6.87
CA GLN A 56 -15.92 1.59 6.50
C GLN A 56 -15.82 2.63 7.61
N VAL A 57 -14.60 2.90 8.03
CA VAL A 57 -14.27 3.87 9.08
C VAL A 57 -13.76 5.15 8.43
N HIS A 58 -14.17 6.30 8.97
CA HIS A 58 -13.64 7.61 8.63
C HIS A 58 -13.23 8.32 9.91
N VAL A 59 -11.95 8.70 10.00
CA VAL A 59 -11.40 9.40 11.16
C VAL A 59 -10.66 10.63 10.72
N ARG A 60 -10.64 11.64 11.59
CA ARG A 60 -9.82 12.84 11.37
C ARG A 60 -8.37 12.52 11.70
N CYS A 61 -7.50 12.71 10.72
CA CYS A 61 -6.08 12.35 10.82
C CYS A 61 -5.14 13.53 10.87
N ASP A 62 -5.62 14.73 10.51
CA ASP A 62 -4.85 15.95 10.68
C ASP A 62 -5.53 16.82 11.76
N ALA A 63 -4.74 17.22 12.76
CA ALA A 63 -5.19 18.12 13.83
C ALA A 63 -5.44 19.54 13.30
N PHE A 64 -4.76 19.94 12.23
CA PHE A 64 -4.75 21.29 11.67
C PHE A 64 -5.46 21.40 10.31
N LYS A 65 -5.52 20.33 9.51
CA LYS A 65 -6.32 20.27 8.26
C LYS A 65 -7.61 19.46 8.45
N LYS A 66 -8.57 19.62 7.53
CA LYS A 66 -9.84 18.86 7.50
C LYS A 66 -9.67 17.49 6.79
N ASP A 67 -8.47 16.92 6.82
CA ASP A 67 -8.20 15.67 6.11
C ASP A 67 -8.59 14.45 6.96
N ASN A 68 -9.34 13.55 6.33
CA ASN A 68 -9.82 12.31 6.95
C ASN A 68 -9.00 11.12 6.44
N CYS A 69 -8.58 10.22 7.31
CA CYS A 69 -8.23 8.87 6.89
C CYS A 69 -9.47 8.01 6.77
N SER A 70 -9.36 6.94 5.99
CA SER A 70 -10.37 5.91 5.91
C SER A 70 -9.74 4.55 5.74
N GLY A 71 -10.42 3.54 6.26
CA GLY A 71 -10.15 2.14 5.95
C GLY A 71 -11.43 1.34 6.12
N PHE A 72 -11.47 0.15 5.53
CA PHE A 72 -12.62 -0.74 5.67
C PHE A 72 -12.19 -2.17 5.98
N THR A 73 -13.10 -2.89 6.62
CA THR A 73 -13.05 -4.33 6.85
C THR A 73 -14.02 -5.02 5.90
N ALA A 74 -13.63 -6.15 5.32
CA ALA A 74 -14.52 -6.95 4.48
C ALA A 74 -14.22 -8.44 4.58
N VAL A 75 -15.15 -9.27 4.10
CA VAL A 75 -14.98 -10.72 3.97
C VAL A 75 -15.23 -11.11 2.53
N LEU A 76 -14.29 -11.86 1.96
CA LEU A 76 -14.37 -12.47 0.63
C LEU A 76 -14.53 -13.98 0.83
N HIS A 77 -15.77 -14.47 0.86
CA HIS A 77 -16.05 -15.89 1.14
C HIS A 77 -15.41 -16.86 0.13
N PRO A 78 -15.44 -16.60 -1.20
CA PRO A 78 -14.84 -17.53 -2.16
C PRO A 78 -13.33 -17.66 -2.01
N GLN A 79 -12.66 -16.59 -1.56
CA GLN A 79 -11.21 -16.57 -1.32
C GLN A 79 -10.85 -17.00 0.10
N LYS A 80 -11.85 -17.21 0.98
CA LYS A 80 -11.66 -17.40 2.43
C LYS A 80 -10.71 -16.33 3.00
N ALA A 81 -11.01 -15.05 2.74
CA ALA A 81 -10.15 -13.94 3.17
C ALA A 81 -10.92 -12.86 3.94
N ILE A 82 -10.34 -12.38 5.04
CA ILE A 82 -10.72 -11.15 5.74
C ILE A 82 -9.81 -10.04 5.22
N VAL A 83 -10.39 -8.94 4.76
CA VAL A 83 -9.66 -7.83 4.17
C VAL A 83 -9.60 -6.66 5.14
N LEU A 84 -8.41 -6.09 5.29
CA LEU A 84 -8.16 -4.76 5.84
C LEU A 84 -7.59 -3.88 4.73
N SER A 85 -8.35 -2.86 4.33
CA SER A 85 -7.92 -1.96 3.27
C SER A 85 -7.89 -0.51 3.73
N PHE A 86 -6.83 0.21 3.39
CA PHE A 86 -6.58 1.57 3.85
C PHE A 86 -6.48 2.55 2.69
N ARG A 87 -7.17 3.69 2.82
CA ARG A 87 -7.20 4.76 1.83
C ARG A 87 -5.95 5.63 1.94
N GLY A 88 -5.35 5.99 0.81
CA GLY A 88 -4.35 7.05 0.75
C GLY A 88 -4.95 8.46 0.82
N THR A 89 -4.12 9.48 0.63
CA THR A 89 -4.56 10.89 0.66
C THR A 89 -5.39 11.23 -0.59
N MET A 90 -6.51 11.95 -0.43
CA MET A 90 -7.37 12.34 -1.57
C MET A 90 -6.82 13.54 -2.36
N ARG A 91 -6.01 14.39 -1.73
CA ARG A 91 -5.37 15.58 -2.33
C ARG A 91 -3.92 15.34 -2.75
N LEU A 92 -3.61 14.09 -3.04
CA LEU A 92 -2.23 13.65 -3.16
C LEU A 92 -1.47 14.30 -4.33
N SER A 93 -2.13 14.62 -5.45
CA SER A 93 -1.48 15.31 -6.57
C SER A 93 -1.03 16.73 -6.18
N GLN A 94 -1.86 17.47 -5.44
CA GLN A 94 -1.52 18.80 -4.93
C GLN A 94 -0.38 18.70 -3.90
N LEU A 95 -0.49 17.76 -2.95
CA LEU A 95 0.53 17.53 -1.92
C LEU A 95 1.89 17.12 -2.53
N LEU A 96 1.90 16.22 -3.51
CA LEU A 96 3.12 15.79 -4.19
C LEU A 96 3.71 16.87 -5.08
N ALA A 97 2.88 17.73 -5.70
CA ALA A 97 3.38 18.89 -6.44
C ALA A 97 4.09 19.89 -5.51
N GLU A 98 3.57 20.11 -4.29
CA GLU A 98 4.21 20.95 -3.27
C GLU A 98 5.52 20.31 -2.76
N ILE A 99 5.50 19.01 -2.48
CA ILE A 99 6.70 18.25 -2.09
C ILE A 99 7.75 18.31 -3.21
N MET A 100 7.35 18.16 -4.48
CA MET A 100 8.26 18.24 -5.62
C MET A 100 8.89 19.61 -5.79
N LYS A 101 8.11 20.69 -5.65
CA LYS A 101 8.65 22.05 -5.63
C LYS A 101 9.67 22.21 -4.51
N THR A 102 9.39 21.65 -3.34
CA THR A 102 10.26 21.73 -2.16
C THR A 102 11.56 20.96 -2.36
N ILE A 103 11.49 19.72 -2.87
CA ILE A 103 12.65 18.87 -3.20
C ILE A 103 13.51 19.54 -4.29
N PHE A 104 12.88 20.12 -5.32
CA PHE A 104 13.59 20.80 -6.41
C PHE A 104 14.32 22.07 -5.94
N VAL A 105 13.71 22.83 -5.01
CA VAL A 105 14.34 23.98 -4.34
C VAL A 105 15.41 23.54 -3.31
N GLN A 106 15.34 22.30 -2.80
CA GLN A 106 16.28 21.76 -1.80
C GLN A 106 17.58 21.19 -2.39
N LEU A 107 17.59 20.72 -3.65
CA LEU A 107 18.82 20.31 -4.33
C LEU A 107 19.86 21.46 -4.44
N VAL A 108 19.47 22.70 -4.14
CA VAL A 108 20.34 23.89 -4.14
C VAL A 108 20.66 24.47 -2.75
N ASN A 109 20.07 24.02 -1.62
CA ASN A 109 20.39 24.56 -0.28
C ASN A 109 20.20 23.53 0.87
N SER A 110 21.30 23.14 1.53
CA SER A 110 21.41 21.89 2.33
C SER A 110 21.15 21.95 3.84
N SER A 111 20.65 23.06 4.44
CA SER A 111 20.66 23.22 5.92
C SER A 111 19.31 23.29 6.63
N VAL A 112 18.18 23.31 5.91
CA VAL A 112 16.82 23.48 6.51
C VAL A 112 16.03 22.15 6.54
N LEU A 113 16.71 21.04 6.29
CA LEU A 113 16.14 19.75 5.88
C LEU A 113 15.50 18.93 7.01
N PHE A 114 15.84 19.17 8.27
CA PHE A 114 15.57 18.19 9.33
C PHE A 114 14.35 18.45 10.23
N ASP A 115 13.60 19.53 10.07
CA ASP A 115 12.46 19.83 10.96
C ASP A 115 11.09 19.79 10.26
N SER A 116 11.01 20.12 8.96
CA SER A 116 9.73 20.25 8.23
C SER A 116 9.32 19.01 7.40
N LEU A 117 10.30 18.23 6.92
CA LEU A 117 10.09 16.90 6.30
C LEU A 117 10.30 15.75 7.29
N SER A 118 10.83 16.06 8.48
CA SER A 118 10.96 15.17 9.65
C SER A 118 9.75 15.28 10.59
N ILE A 119 8.58 15.55 10.04
CA ILE A 119 7.37 15.21 10.79
C ILE A 119 7.25 13.69 10.67
N ASN A 120 7.95 12.98 11.56
CA ASN A 120 7.49 11.75 12.17
C ASN A 120 6.74 10.76 11.25
N SER A 121 7.14 10.53 10.00
CA SER A 121 6.26 9.79 9.04
C SER A 121 5.87 8.39 9.52
N ALA A 122 6.73 7.75 10.31
CA ALA A 122 6.44 6.51 11.02
C ALA A 122 5.46 6.70 12.18
N ASN A 123 5.61 7.73 13.04
CA ASN A 123 4.69 7.97 14.15
C ASN A 123 3.34 8.51 13.65
N ASP A 124 3.31 9.35 12.62
CA ASP A 124 2.08 9.84 11.99
C ASP A 124 1.35 8.69 11.27
N GLY A 125 2.08 7.82 10.56
CA GLY A 125 1.51 6.61 9.95
C GLY A 125 0.93 5.66 10.99
N PHE A 126 1.63 5.49 12.12
CA PHE A 126 1.20 4.66 13.24
C PHE A 126 -0.03 5.28 13.92
N ASP A 127 -0.01 6.56 14.24
CA ASP A 127 -1.14 7.30 14.82
C ASP A 127 -2.37 7.24 13.91
N ASN A 128 -2.20 7.41 12.60
CA ASN A 128 -3.27 7.27 11.62
C ASN A 128 -3.84 5.85 11.61
N TYR A 129 -2.97 4.83 11.64
CA TYR A 129 -3.40 3.45 11.81
C TYR A 129 -4.21 3.27 13.10
N PHE A 130 -3.71 3.71 14.26
CA PHE A 130 -4.40 3.55 15.54
C PHE A 130 -5.74 4.30 15.59
N ARG A 131 -5.83 5.48 14.97
CA ARG A 131 -7.10 6.20 14.85
C ARG A 131 -8.13 5.36 14.10
N ILE A 132 -7.77 4.78 12.96
CA ILE A 132 -8.68 3.91 12.18
C ILE A 132 -9.01 2.63 12.98
N TRP A 133 -7.98 2.01 13.54
CA TRP A 133 -8.08 0.77 14.32
C TRP A 133 -9.05 0.92 15.49
N SER A 134 -8.82 1.92 16.35
CA SER A 134 -9.62 2.19 17.55
C SER A 134 -11.01 2.78 17.26
N ALA A 135 -11.26 3.30 16.05
CA ALA A 135 -12.58 3.79 15.64
C ALA A 135 -13.56 2.67 15.23
N GLY A 136 -13.19 1.41 15.45
CA GLY A 136 -14.08 0.26 15.33
C GLY A 136 -13.58 -0.84 14.39
N MET A 137 -12.53 -0.58 13.62
CA MET A 137 -11.91 -1.62 12.78
C MET A 137 -11.35 -2.77 13.62
N ASN A 138 -10.86 -2.50 14.84
CA ASN A 138 -10.42 -3.52 15.78
C ASN A 138 -11.55 -4.48 16.18
N ASN A 139 -12.73 -3.94 16.51
CA ASN A 139 -13.90 -4.73 16.89
C ASN A 139 -14.35 -5.63 15.74
N ASP A 140 -14.37 -5.09 14.52
CA ASP A 140 -14.68 -5.86 13.32
C ASP A 140 -13.65 -6.95 13.08
N PHE A 141 -12.36 -6.63 13.18
CA PHE A 141 -11.29 -7.61 12.98
C PHE A 141 -11.46 -8.80 13.94
N TYR A 142 -11.59 -8.54 15.25
CA TYR A 142 -11.73 -9.64 16.22
C TYR A 142 -13.01 -10.46 16.00
N ALA A 143 -14.14 -9.82 15.72
CA ALA A 143 -15.39 -10.52 15.43
C ALA A 143 -15.29 -11.40 14.16
N LEU A 144 -14.66 -10.88 13.10
CA LEU A 144 -14.44 -11.62 11.86
C LEU A 144 -13.45 -12.78 12.05
N ARG A 145 -12.40 -12.60 12.86
CA ARG A 145 -11.46 -13.67 13.21
C ARG A 145 -12.13 -14.79 14.01
N GLU A 146 -13.06 -14.46 14.90
CA GLU A 146 -13.86 -15.44 15.64
C GLU A 146 -14.82 -16.20 14.72
N MET A 147 -15.50 -15.50 13.81
CA MET A 147 -16.45 -16.10 12.88
C MET A 147 -15.78 -16.93 11.78
N TYR A 148 -14.57 -16.54 11.36
CA TYR A 148 -13.84 -17.15 10.25
C TYR A 148 -12.36 -17.40 10.61
N PRO A 149 -12.07 -18.30 11.58
CA PRO A 149 -10.71 -18.52 12.09
C PRO A 149 -9.73 -19.04 11.03
N ASP A 150 -10.24 -19.80 10.06
CA ASP A 150 -9.45 -20.41 8.97
C ASP A 150 -9.27 -19.48 7.76
N TYR A 151 -9.80 -18.25 7.79
CA TYR A 151 -9.65 -17.32 6.68
C TYR A 151 -8.28 -16.65 6.73
N GLU A 152 -7.68 -16.41 5.57
CA GLU A 152 -6.51 -15.56 5.43
C GLU A 152 -6.85 -14.11 5.79
N ILE A 153 -5.82 -13.32 6.09
CA ILE A 153 -5.92 -11.89 6.36
C ILE A 153 -5.19 -11.17 5.24
N TRP A 154 -5.95 -10.46 4.41
CA TRP A 154 -5.42 -9.70 3.30
C TRP A 154 -5.34 -8.22 3.69
N VAL A 155 -4.14 -7.67 3.69
CA VAL A 155 -3.89 -6.29 4.09
C VAL A 155 -3.38 -5.53 2.88
N THR A 156 -4.01 -4.40 2.54
CA THR A 156 -3.64 -3.64 1.34
C THR A 156 -3.91 -2.15 1.46
N GLY A 157 -3.23 -1.37 0.64
CA GLY A 157 -3.42 0.07 0.56
C GLY A 157 -2.52 0.69 -0.51
N HIS A 158 -2.88 1.90 -0.91
CA HIS A 158 -2.19 2.67 -1.93
C HIS A 158 -1.66 3.96 -1.34
N SER A 159 -0.47 4.38 -1.77
CA SER A 159 0.19 5.59 -1.29
C SER A 159 0.37 5.55 0.24
N LEU A 160 -0.03 6.60 0.98
CA LEU A 160 -0.10 6.61 2.45
C LEU A 160 -0.85 5.39 3.02
N GLY A 161 -1.91 4.92 2.34
CA GLY A 161 -2.63 3.72 2.73
C GLY A 161 -1.75 2.46 2.70
N GLY A 162 -0.74 2.41 1.82
CA GLY A 162 0.25 1.35 1.78
C GLY A 162 1.13 1.33 3.04
N SER A 163 1.58 2.49 3.52
CA SER A 163 2.30 2.58 4.80
C SER A 163 1.44 2.15 5.99
N ILE A 164 0.19 2.60 6.04
CA ILE A 164 -0.77 2.19 7.08
C ILE A 164 -1.00 0.67 7.03
N ALA A 165 -1.12 0.09 5.83
CA ALA A 165 -1.26 -1.35 5.64
C ALA A 165 -0.05 -2.14 6.17
N SER A 166 1.18 -1.70 5.90
CA SER A 166 2.38 -2.37 6.41
C SER A 166 2.50 -2.27 7.93
N LEU A 167 2.15 -1.12 8.52
CA LEU A 167 2.10 -0.95 9.97
C LEU A 167 1.02 -1.84 10.59
N ALA A 168 -0.17 -1.92 9.99
CA ALA A 168 -1.26 -2.79 10.43
C ALA A 168 -0.83 -4.27 10.44
N ALA A 169 -0.22 -4.75 9.36
CA ALA A 169 0.24 -6.13 9.26
C ALA A 169 1.29 -6.48 10.34
N SER A 170 2.29 -5.60 10.55
CA SER A 170 3.25 -5.76 11.65
C SER A 170 2.59 -5.72 13.02
N TYR A 171 1.63 -4.81 13.24
CA TYR A 171 0.92 -4.71 14.52
C TYR A 171 0.12 -5.96 14.82
N LEU A 172 -0.59 -6.55 13.85
CA LEU A 172 -1.37 -7.76 14.06
C LEU A 172 -0.51 -8.94 14.51
N ILE A 173 0.70 -9.07 13.95
CA ILE A 173 1.66 -10.11 14.37
C ILE A 173 2.26 -9.77 15.73
N GLY A 174 2.76 -8.54 15.90
CA GLY A 174 3.41 -8.09 17.14
C GLY A 174 2.49 -8.14 18.36
N SER A 175 1.19 -7.86 18.16
CA SER A 175 0.16 -7.95 19.20
C SER A 175 -0.41 -9.37 19.38
N ARG A 176 0.09 -10.36 18.64
CA ARG A 176 -0.39 -11.75 18.62
C ARG A 176 -1.88 -11.89 18.23
N SER A 177 -2.40 -10.93 17.48
CA SER A 177 -3.77 -10.96 16.95
C SER A 177 -3.88 -11.86 15.70
N ALA A 178 -2.76 -12.17 15.05
CA ALA A 178 -2.67 -13.11 13.93
C ALA A 178 -1.26 -13.71 13.80
N ASN A 179 -1.17 -14.91 13.22
CA ASN A 179 0.12 -15.51 12.86
C ASN A 179 0.60 -14.98 11.50
N SER A 180 1.92 -14.94 11.30
CA SER A 180 2.52 -14.47 10.04
C SER A 180 1.99 -15.19 8.81
N SER A 181 1.90 -16.52 8.87
CA SER A 181 1.43 -17.37 7.78
C SER A 181 -0.04 -17.16 7.38
N GLN A 182 -0.81 -16.43 8.20
CA GLN A 182 -2.19 -16.08 7.90
C GLN A 182 -2.30 -14.75 7.15
N ILE A 183 -1.25 -13.92 7.12
CA ILE A 183 -1.29 -12.57 6.55
C ILE A 183 -0.66 -12.53 5.17
N LYS A 184 -1.37 -11.94 4.21
CA LYS A 184 -0.83 -11.51 2.92
C LYS A 184 -0.91 -9.99 2.82
N LEU A 185 0.24 -9.35 2.68
CA LEU A 185 0.36 -7.92 2.50
C LEU A 185 0.82 -7.61 1.07
N ILE A 186 0.00 -6.83 0.35
CA ILE A 186 0.42 -6.21 -0.92
C ILE A 186 0.02 -4.74 -0.89
N THR A 187 0.98 -3.85 -1.12
CA THR A 187 0.77 -2.39 -1.16
C THR A 187 1.09 -1.84 -2.55
N PHE A 188 0.61 -0.63 -2.85
CA PHE A 188 0.80 0.02 -4.16
C PHE A 188 1.37 1.43 -3.97
N GLY A 189 2.50 1.75 -4.58
CA GLY A 189 3.12 3.07 -4.49
C GLY A 189 3.40 3.49 -3.06
N GLN A 190 3.76 2.53 -2.20
CA GLN A 190 3.98 2.76 -0.78
C GLN A 190 5.26 3.59 -0.57
N PRO A 191 5.22 4.68 0.23
CA PRO A 191 6.42 5.39 0.65
C PRO A 191 7.22 4.60 1.70
N ARG A 192 8.47 5.01 1.93
CA ARG A 192 9.26 4.47 3.04
C ARG A 192 8.53 4.70 4.35
N THR A 193 8.34 3.64 5.12
CA THR A 193 7.32 3.61 6.20
C THR A 193 7.92 3.69 7.60
N GLY A 194 9.18 3.31 7.78
CA GLY A 194 9.83 3.34 9.08
C GLY A 194 11.34 3.39 8.98
N ASN A 195 12.00 3.33 10.13
CA ASN A 195 13.45 3.26 10.19
C ASN A 195 13.97 1.84 9.86
N ALA A 196 15.29 1.66 9.88
CA ALA A 196 15.92 0.37 9.63
C ALA A 196 15.41 -0.74 10.56
N HIS A 197 15.16 -0.41 11.84
CA HIS A 197 14.66 -1.38 12.82
C HIS A 197 13.24 -1.87 12.50
N PHE A 198 12.33 -0.96 12.11
CA PHE A 198 11.01 -1.33 11.64
C PHE A 198 11.09 -2.21 10.39
N SER A 199 11.89 -1.81 9.39
CA SER A 199 12.08 -2.58 8.16
C SER A 199 12.58 -4.00 8.47
N GLU A 200 13.63 -4.14 9.27
CA GLU A 200 14.19 -5.44 9.63
C GLU A 200 13.19 -6.33 10.38
N ASN A 201 12.46 -5.76 11.35
CA ASN A 201 11.45 -6.50 12.08
C ASN A 201 10.27 -6.92 11.19
N HIS A 202 9.79 -6.03 10.32
CA HIS A 202 8.74 -6.34 9.35
C HIS A 202 9.17 -7.50 8.43
N ASN A 203 10.43 -7.50 7.99
CA ASN A 203 11.00 -8.54 7.13
C ASN A 203 11.08 -9.90 7.84
N LYS A 204 11.46 -9.91 9.13
CA LYS A 204 11.52 -11.13 9.94
C LYS A 204 10.13 -11.67 10.26
N GLN A 205 9.16 -10.77 10.45
CA GLN A 205 7.82 -11.14 10.89
C GLN A 205 6.94 -11.62 9.76
N LEU A 206 6.94 -10.97 8.57
CA LEU A 206 6.01 -11.28 7.48
C LEU A 206 6.63 -12.19 6.43
N GLU A 207 5.94 -13.30 6.16
CA GLU A 207 6.31 -14.25 5.11
C GLU A 207 5.91 -13.76 3.72
N TYR A 208 4.71 -13.19 3.57
CA TYR A 208 4.17 -12.68 2.31
C TYR A 208 3.91 -11.18 2.40
N SER A 209 4.91 -10.37 2.01
CA SER A 209 4.83 -8.91 2.00
C SER A 209 5.49 -8.35 0.75
N PHE A 210 4.71 -7.71 -0.13
CA PHE A 210 5.22 -7.13 -1.38
C PHE A 210 4.78 -5.69 -1.56
N ARG A 211 5.71 -4.83 -1.95
CA ARG A 211 5.39 -3.51 -2.50
C ARG A 211 5.30 -3.59 -4.00
N VAL A 212 4.18 -3.15 -4.59
CA VAL A 212 4.07 -2.95 -6.03
C VAL A 212 4.41 -1.50 -6.34
N THR A 213 5.41 -1.30 -7.18
CA THR A 213 5.88 0.03 -7.60
C THR A 213 5.76 0.17 -9.11
N HIS A 214 5.48 1.39 -9.55
CA HIS A 214 5.24 1.68 -10.96
C HIS A 214 6.24 2.69 -11.51
N TRP A 215 7.26 2.18 -12.21
CA TRP A 215 8.22 2.97 -12.98
C TRP A 215 8.74 4.18 -12.21
N ARG A 216 8.49 5.40 -12.67
CA ARG A 216 9.00 6.66 -12.10
C ARG A 216 8.08 7.26 -11.05
N ASP A 217 7.22 6.45 -10.42
CA ASP A 217 6.43 6.83 -9.26
C ASP A 217 7.34 7.45 -8.19
N ILE A 218 7.05 8.70 -7.82
CA ILE A 218 7.83 9.44 -6.83
C ILE A 218 7.67 8.90 -5.41
N VAL A 219 6.49 8.36 -5.07
CA VAL A 219 6.10 8.14 -3.69
C VAL A 219 6.96 7.11 -2.97
N PRO A 220 7.37 5.99 -3.60
CA PRO A 220 8.35 5.08 -3.00
C PRO A 220 9.68 5.77 -2.62
N HIS A 221 10.04 6.88 -3.27
CA HIS A 221 11.30 7.57 -3.01
C HIS A 221 11.22 8.62 -1.90
N ILE A 222 10.06 8.78 -1.26
CA ILE A 222 9.88 9.65 -0.10
C ILE A 222 9.45 8.84 1.14
N PRO A 223 9.77 9.33 2.36
CA PRO A 223 10.83 10.31 2.65
C PRO A 223 12.22 9.83 2.17
N LEU A 224 13.24 10.70 2.29
CA LEU A 224 14.62 10.37 1.91
C LEU A 224 15.04 9.04 2.55
N GLY A 225 15.69 8.18 1.77
CA GLY A 225 16.02 6.81 2.14
C GLY A 225 17.05 6.68 3.27
N PRO A 226 18.07 5.80 3.14
CA PRO A 226 19.05 5.60 4.21
C PRO A 226 19.68 6.88 4.76
N ILE A 227 19.89 7.89 3.91
CA ILE A 227 20.41 9.21 4.30
C ILE A 227 19.44 9.96 5.24
N GLY A 228 18.12 9.81 5.02
CA GLY A 228 17.07 10.38 5.87
C GLY A 228 16.66 9.47 7.03
N GLY A 229 17.26 8.28 7.17
CA GLY A 229 16.94 7.31 8.21
C GLY A 229 15.68 6.48 7.95
N TYR A 230 15.12 6.54 6.74
CA TYR A 230 13.92 5.78 6.36
C TYR A 230 14.25 4.64 5.42
N TYR A 231 13.53 3.55 5.59
CA TYR A 231 13.76 2.30 4.87
C TYR A 231 12.43 1.69 4.47
N HIS A 232 12.42 1.13 3.27
CA HIS A 232 11.45 0.15 2.87
C HIS A 232 11.65 -1.19 3.58
N HIS A 233 10.57 -1.94 3.77
CA HIS A 233 10.69 -3.38 4.04
C HIS A 233 11.24 -4.13 2.81
N ARG A 234 11.43 -5.44 2.88
CA ARG A 234 11.92 -6.26 1.77
C ARG A 234 10.82 -6.49 0.74
N GLN A 235 11.21 -7.06 -0.40
CA GLN A 235 10.34 -7.51 -1.48
C GLN A 235 9.55 -6.40 -2.21
N GLU A 236 10.05 -6.08 -3.40
CA GLU A 236 9.45 -5.15 -4.35
C GLU A 236 9.10 -5.88 -5.64
N ALA A 237 7.86 -5.70 -6.12
CA ALA A 237 7.43 -6.04 -7.47
C ALA A 237 7.42 -4.76 -8.31
N PHE A 238 8.53 -4.52 -9.00
CA PHE A 238 8.76 -3.34 -9.80
C PHE A 238 8.26 -3.53 -11.23
N TYR A 239 7.31 -2.70 -11.62
CA TYR A 239 6.76 -2.67 -12.97
C TYR A 239 7.30 -1.49 -13.76
N LYS A 240 7.59 -1.71 -15.05
CA LYS A 240 7.84 -0.62 -16.00
C LYS A 240 6.54 0.09 -16.39
N SER A 241 6.64 1.15 -17.19
CA SER A 241 5.56 2.09 -17.54
C SER A 241 4.23 1.47 -18.02
N LYS A 242 4.25 0.28 -18.65
CA LYS A 242 3.02 -0.40 -19.11
C LYS A 242 2.39 -1.33 -18.06
N MET A 243 3.10 -1.59 -16.98
CA MET A 243 2.77 -2.62 -15.99
C MET A 243 2.41 -3.98 -16.59
N ASP A 244 3.21 -4.42 -17.58
CA ASP A 244 3.08 -5.73 -18.20
C ASP A 244 3.41 -6.84 -17.18
N PRO A 245 2.51 -7.81 -16.94
CA PRO A 245 2.76 -8.92 -16.02
C PRO A 245 3.98 -9.78 -16.37
N HIS A 246 4.44 -9.78 -17.62
CA HIS A 246 5.62 -10.54 -18.05
C HIS A 246 6.94 -9.79 -17.87
N GLU A 247 6.88 -8.49 -17.55
CA GLU A 247 8.05 -7.64 -17.37
C GLU A 247 8.28 -7.22 -15.91
N VAL A 248 7.51 -7.78 -14.97
CA VAL A 248 7.68 -7.49 -13.54
C VAL A 248 9.04 -7.97 -13.06
N LYS A 249 9.78 -7.08 -12.39
CA LYS A 249 11.04 -7.44 -11.73
C LYS A 249 10.80 -7.57 -10.23
N ILE A 250 11.15 -8.72 -9.66
CA ILE A 250 11.06 -8.96 -8.22
C ILE A 250 12.42 -8.73 -7.59
N CYS A 251 12.50 -7.75 -6.69
CA CYS A 251 13.70 -7.47 -5.90
C CYS A 251 13.49 -7.93 -4.47
N SER A 252 14.46 -8.68 -3.93
CA SER A 252 14.36 -9.24 -2.58
C SER A 252 14.78 -8.26 -1.48
N GLU A 253 15.50 -7.20 -1.82
CA GLU A 253 15.99 -6.18 -0.87
C GLU A 253 15.11 -4.92 -0.88
N GLY A 254 15.09 -4.19 0.24
CA GLY A 254 14.21 -3.01 0.40
C GLY A 254 14.63 -1.78 -0.42
N GLU A 255 15.94 -1.57 -0.60
CA GLU A 255 16.52 -0.43 -1.33
C GLU A 255 17.36 -0.96 -2.52
N ALA A 256 16.77 -1.89 -3.29
CA ALA A 256 17.48 -2.56 -4.37
C ALA A 256 17.67 -1.62 -5.57
N LEU A 257 18.95 -1.28 -5.87
CA LEU A 257 19.34 -0.46 -7.04
C LEU A 257 18.96 -1.06 -8.40
N GLU A 258 18.48 -2.29 -8.40
CA GLU A 258 18.10 -2.99 -9.61
C GLU A 258 16.59 -2.90 -9.89
N CYS A 259 15.80 -2.36 -8.95
CA CYS A 259 14.37 -2.01 -9.07
C CYS A 259 14.19 -0.47 -8.99
N SER A 260 13.13 0.05 -8.34
CA SER A 260 12.79 1.48 -8.40
C SER A 260 13.92 2.36 -7.85
N ASP A 261 14.62 1.93 -6.80
CA ASP A 261 15.68 2.74 -6.16
C ASP A 261 16.91 2.96 -7.08
N GLY A 262 17.02 2.18 -8.17
CA GLY A 262 18.02 2.38 -9.21
C GLY A 262 17.71 3.50 -10.21
N LEU A 263 16.52 4.09 -10.17
CA LEU A 263 16.11 5.09 -11.14
C LEU A 263 16.84 6.42 -10.88
N TRP A 264 17.56 6.90 -11.89
CA TRP A 264 18.23 8.20 -11.87
C TRP A 264 17.28 9.37 -11.57
N PHE A 265 16.00 9.25 -11.96
CA PHE A 265 14.99 10.25 -11.68
C PHE A 265 13.61 9.60 -11.61
N ALA A 266 12.98 9.66 -10.43
CA ALA A 266 11.63 9.20 -10.17
C ALA A 266 10.83 10.36 -9.55
N ALA A 267 10.01 11.01 -10.36
CA ALA A 267 9.31 12.25 -9.99
C ALA A 267 7.88 12.32 -10.56
N SER A 268 7.35 11.19 -11.02
CA SER A 268 6.07 11.18 -11.72
C SER A 268 4.90 10.95 -10.77
N ILE A 269 3.94 11.88 -10.81
CA ILE A 269 2.64 11.77 -10.15
C ILE A 269 1.69 10.89 -10.99
N TYR A 270 1.89 10.83 -12.31
CA TYR A 270 1.03 10.04 -13.18
C TYR A 270 1.16 8.54 -12.86
N GLU A 271 2.38 8.03 -12.83
CA GLU A 271 2.68 6.64 -12.49
C GLU A 271 2.25 6.31 -11.06
N HIS A 272 2.32 7.27 -10.14
CA HIS A 272 1.77 7.10 -8.81
C HIS A 272 0.24 6.94 -8.80
N THR A 273 -0.47 7.66 -9.65
CA THR A 273 -1.94 7.63 -9.67
C THR A 273 -2.53 6.55 -10.55
N HIS A 274 -1.71 5.86 -11.37
CA HIS A 274 -2.15 4.88 -12.35
C HIS A 274 -1.49 3.53 -12.11
N TYR A 275 -2.30 2.53 -11.77
CA TYR A 275 -1.85 1.15 -11.61
C TYR A 275 -2.70 0.24 -12.51
N PHE A 276 -2.04 -0.64 -13.25
CA PHE A 276 -2.67 -1.61 -14.15
C PHE A 276 -3.66 -0.99 -15.15
N GLY A 277 -3.29 0.18 -15.70
CA GLY A 277 -4.10 0.93 -16.66
C GLY A 277 -5.30 1.66 -16.05
N LYS A 278 -5.35 1.83 -14.73
CA LYS A 278 -6.49 2.43 -14.01
C LYS A 278 -6.01 3.53 -13.08
N HIS A 279 -6.67 4.69 -13.15
CA HIS A 279 -6.49 5.74 -12.14
C HIS A 279 -7.07 5.25 -10.81
N VAL A 280 -6.25 5.10 -9.77
CA VAL A 280 -6.62 4.34 -8.54
C VAL A 280 -7.89 4.87 -7.88
N SER A 281 -7.97 6.18 -7.62
CA SER A 281 -9.12 6.77 -6.92
C SER A 281 -10.39 6.76 -7.77
N THR A 282 -10.33 7.23 -9.02
CA THR A 282 -11.45 7.22 -9.97
C THR A 282 -12.01 5.80 -10.17
N TYR A 283 -11.12 4.81 -10.32
CA TYR A 283 -11.51 3.42 -10.43
C TYR A 283 -12.28 2.95 -9.19
N GLY A 284 -11.76 3.23 -7.98
CA GLY A 284 -12.45 2.92 -6.72
C GLY A 284 -13.80 3.61 -6.55
N VAL A 285 -13.86 4.93 -6.76
CA VAL A 285 -15.06 5.77 -6.58
C VAL A 285 -16.18 5.37 -7.55
N SER A 286 -15.83 4.94 -8.77
CA SER A 286 -16.81 4.40 -9.73
C SER A 286 -17.40 3.04 -9.32
N GLY A 287 -16.95 2.45 -8.21
CA GLY A 287 -17.27 1.07 -7.83
C GLY A 287 -16.52 0.05 -8.67
N CYS A 288 -15.33 0.38 -9.16
CA CYS A 288 -14.49 -0.51 -9.97
C CYS A 288 -15.10 -0.89 -11.33
N VAL A 289 -15.73 0.06 -12.03
CA VAL A 289 -16.19 -0.18 -13.42
C VAL A 289 -14.96 -0.39 -14.31
N LYS A 290 -14.99 -1.38 -15.21
CA LYS A 290 -14.00 -1.46 -16.28
C LYS A 290 -14.10 -0.19 -17.13
N SER A 291 -13.01 0.57 -17.25
CA SER A 291 -12.94 1.73 -18.14
C SER A 291 -13.31 1.30 -19.56
N GLY A 292 -14.53 1.62 -19.98
CA GLY A 292 -15.10 1.28 -21.29
C GLY A 292 -15.59 2.50 -22.06
N LEU A 293 -15.25 3.72 -21.64
CA LEU A 293 -15.60 4.96 -22.33
C LEU A 293 -14.41 5.93 -22.30
N PRO A 294 -14.12 6.63 -23.41
CA PRO A 294 -13.10 7.68 -23.42
C PRO A 294 -13.49 8.77 -22.40
N PHE A 295 -12.51 9.17 -21.60
CA PHE A 295 -12.62 10.31 -20.69
C PHE A 295 -12.97 11.55 -21.53
N HIS A 296 -14.19 12.07 -21.39
CA HIS A 296 -14.55 13.34 -22.02
C HIS A 296 -13.94 14.48 -21.18
N PRO A 297 -13.26 15.47 -21.79
CA PRO A 297 -12.65 16.60 -21.08
C PRO A 297 -13.65 17.50 -20.32
N SER A 298 -14.94 17.20 -20.31
CA SER A 298 -15.98 17.96 -19.62
C SER A 298 -16.24 17.52 -18.18
N ASP A 299 -15.61 16.44 -17.71
CA ASP A 299 -15.74 15.95 -16.32
C ASP A 299 -14.67 16.53 -15.38
N THR A 300 -13.85 17.49 -15.85
CA THR A 300 -13.06 18.35 -14.97
C THR A 300 -13.96 19.41 -14.34
N PRO A 301 -13.89 19.64 -13.02
CA PRO A 301 -14.43 20.86 -12.44
C PRO A 301 -13.83 22.05 -13.19
N LEU A 302 -14.70 22.83 -13.84
CA LEU A 302 -14.39 24.10 -14.47
C LEU A 302 -13.89 25.06 -13.40
N ASP A 303 -12.59 25.04 -13.13
CA ASP A 303 -11.83 26.15 -12.55
C ASP A 303 -10.37 25.69 -12.42
N MET A 304 -9.64 25.72 -13.53
CA MET A 304 -8.19 25.91 -13.59
C MET A 304 -7.79 25.89 -15.05
N PHE A 305 -7.90 27.02 -15.77
CA PHE A 305 -7.02 27.43 -16.87
C PHE A 305 -7.60 28.66 -17.58
N GLU A 306 -7.60 29.80 -16.89
CA GLU A 306 -7.36 31.12 -17.47
C GLU A 306 -6.40 31.78 -16.46
N VAL A 307 -5.17 32.13 -16.79
CA VAL A 307 -4.79 33.28 -17.62
C VAL A 307 -3.36 33.03 -18.17
N MET A 308 -3.21 33.16 -19.50
CA MET A 308 -1.94 33.23 -20.28
C MET A 308 -1.28 34.64 -20.12
N PRO A 309 -0.31 35.14 -20.93
CA PRO A 309 0.53 34.54 -21.98
C PRO A 309 2.03 35.00 -21.98
N GLU A 310 2.77 34.44 -22.95
CA GLU A 310 4.02 34.89 -23.60
C GLU A 310 5.25 35.27 -22.76
#